data_AF-A0A916CBP8-F1
#
_entry.id   AF-A0A916CBP8-F1
#
_cell.length_a   1.000
_cell.length_b   1.000
_cell.length_c   1.000
_cell.angle_alpha   90.00
_cell.angle_beta   90.00
_cell.angle_gamma   90.00
#
_symmetry.space_group_name_H-M   'P 1'
#
loop_
_entity.id
_entity.type
_entity.pdbx_description
1 polymer ?
#
loop_
_entity_poly.entity_id
_entity_poly.type
_entity_poly.pdbx_seq_one_letter_code
_entity_poly.pdbx_strand_id
1 'polypeptide(L)'
;MTIVANKPEPIIYELGSPGRTGTALPKCDVPTTQLPNHLTRDELKLPEVSEPDVVRHFTRLSQKNYCVDLGIYPLGSCTMKYNPKINEEVVKLRGFSLVHPYQDVSQVQGALQLLFELQTMLGEITGLPATTLQPAAGAQGELTGILIVRAYHLA
;
A
#
# COMPACT_ATOMS: atom_id res chain seq x y z
N MET A 1 29.83 -2.61 15.17
CA MET A 1 29.84 -1.18 14.79
C MET A 1 28.43 -0.64 14.99
N THR A 2 28.08 -0.37 16.24
CA THR A 2 26.72 0.01 16.65
C THR A 2 26.64 1.53 16.57
N ILE A 3 26.32 2.07 15.40
CA ILE A 3 26.11 3.52 15.24
C ILE A 3 24.65 3.82 15.53
N VAL A 4 24.22 3.77 16.78
CA VAL A 4 23.06 4.56 17.20
C VAL A 4 23.35 5.11 18.59
N ALA A 5 23.82 6.36 18.61
CA ALA A 5 23.80 7.18 19.80
C ALA A 5 22.36 7.22 20.35
N ASN A 6 22.24 7.24 21.67
CA ASN A 6 21.03 7.17 22.51
C ASN A 6 19.99 8.30 22.30
N LYS A 7 19.95 8.95 21.13
CA LYS A 7 19.00 10.02 20.80
C LYS A 7 17.82 9.50 19.94
N PRO A 8 16.58 9.93 20.24
CA PRO A 8 15.44 9.66 19.37
C PRO A 8 15.70 10.23 17.97
N GLU A 9 15.13 9.59 16.95
CA GLU A 9 15.20 10.11 15.58
C GLU A 9 14.29 11.34 15.54
N PRO A 10 14.77 12.52 15.09
CA PRO A 10 13.92 13.70 14.94
C PRO A 10 12.76 13.39 14.00
N ILE A 11 11.62 14.04 14.21
CA ILE A 11 10.50 13.92 13.27
C ILE A 11 10.89 14.55 11.93
N ILE A 12 10.32 14.08 10.83
CA ILE A 12 10.71 14.55 9.48
C ILE A 12 10.58 16.08 9.31
N TYR A 13 9.69 16.73 10.07
CA TYR A 13 9.50 18.18 10.09
C TYR A 13 10.68 18.97 10.69
N GLU A 14 11.58 18.32 11.41
CA GLU A 14 12.76 18.94 12.03
C GLU A 14 14.04 18.79 11.17
N LEU A 15 13.98 17.98 10.10
CA LEU A 15 15.15 17.60 9.29
C LEU A 15 15.35 18.47 8.03
N GLY A 16 14.46 19.44 7.83
CA GLY A 16 14.36 20.26 6.62
C GLY A 16 14.69 21.74 6.81
N SER A 17 14.43 22.53 5.77
CA SER A 17 14.50 23.99 5.80
C SER A 17 13.54 24.59 4.77
N PRO A 18 12.96 25.79 5.02
CA PRO A 18 12.07 26.43 4.06
C PRO A 18 12.67 26.53 2.65
N GLY A 19 11.86 26.23 1.63
CA GLY A 19 12.20 26.20 0.21
C GLY A 19 12.92 24.94 -0.27
N ARG A 20 13.22 23.96 0.59
CA ARG A 20 13.97 22.76 0.21
C ARG A 20 13.10 21.76 -0.53
N THR A 21 13.54 21.36 -1.72
CA THR A 21 12.84 20.40 -2.58
C THR A 21 13.48 19.01 -2.52
N GLY A 22 12.65 17.99 -2.33
CA GLY A 22 13.08 16.59 -2.31
C GLY A 22 13.36 16.03 -3.70
N THR A 23 12.46 16.26 -4.64
CA THR A 23 12.52 15.71 -6.00
C THR A 23 12.07 16.76 -7.01
N ALA A 24 12.52 16.60 -8.26
CA ALA A 24 12.04 17.41 -9.36
C ALA A 24 10.86 16.71 -10.02
N LEU A 25 9.73 17.41 -10.13
CA LEU A 25 8.61 16.94 -10.94
C LEU A 25 8.98 16.99 -12.43
N PRO A 26 8.40 16.11 -13.27
CA PRO A 26 8.57 16.22 -14.72
C PRO A 26 8.11 17.60 -15.21
N LYS A 27 8.71 18.07 -16.30
CA LYS A 27 8.32 19.33 -16.94
C LYS A 27 6.86 19.24 -17.41
N CYS A 28 6.10 20.31 -17.23
CA CYS A 28 4.75 20.41 -17.77
C CYS A 28 4.79 20.28 -19.30
N ASP A 29 4.07 19.30 -19.82
CA ASP A 29 3.99 18.94 -21.24
C ASP A 29 2.68 19.43 -21.89
N VAL A 30 1.88 20.20 -21.16
CA VAL A 30 0.60 20.77 -21.59
C VAL A 30 0.56 22.28 -21.35
N PRO A 31 -0.35 23.03 -22.02
CA PRO A 31 -0.53 24.45 -21.75
C PRO A 31 -0.92 24.71 -20.29
N THR A 32 -0.28 25.71 -19.67
CA THR A 32 -0.55 26.10 -18.29
C THR A 32 -1.74 27.07 -18.21
N THR A 33 -2.50 27.00 -17.12
CA THR A 33 -3.58 27.95 -16.81
C THR A 33 -3.53 28.33 -15.32
N GLN A 34 -3.94 29.54 -15.00
CA GLN A 34 -4.03 29.97 -13.59
C GLN A 34 -5.27 29.35 -12.93
N LEU A 35 -5.12 28.90 -11.68
CA LEU A 35 -6.22 28.42 -10.87
C LEU A 35 -7.01 29.61 -10.30
N PRO A 36 -8.36 29.55 -10.23
CA PRO A 36 -9.15 30.58 -9.57
C PRO A 36 -8.79 30.69 -8.07
N ASN A 37 -8.58 31.92 -7.57
CA ASN A 37 -8.13 32.17 -6.19
C ASN A 37 -9.02 31.52 -5.10
N HIS A 38 -10.32 31.38 -5.36
CA HIS A 38 -11.25 30.76 -4.41
C HIS A 38 -11.14 29.22 -4.36
N LEU A 39 -10.34 28.61 -5.25
CA LEU A 39 -10.04 27.18 -5.30
C LEU A 39 -8.58 26.88 -4.92
N THR A 40 -7.78 27.91 -4.63
CA THR A 40 -6.38 27.75 -4.22
C THR A 40 -6.25 27.76 -2.70
N ARG A 41 -5.25 27.04 -2.20
CA ARG A 41 -4.86 27.04 -0.79
C ARG A 41 -3.60 27.87 -0.62
N ASP A 42 -3.57 28.72 0.42
CA ASP A 42 -2.44 29.62 0.66
C ASP A 42 -1.15 28.90 1.08
N GLU A 43 -1.26 27.88 1.95
CA GLU A 43 -0.09 27.16 2.48
C GLU A 43 -0.34 25.67 2.66
N LEU A 44 0.67 24.86 2.32
CA LEU A 44 0.69 23.42 2.56
C LEU A 44 1.80 23.08 3.57
N LYS A 45 1.40 22.61 4.76
CA LYS A 45 2.32 22.33 5.89
C LYS A 45 2.96 20.93 5.78
N LEU A 46 3.69 20.69 4.70
CA LEU A 46 4.48 19.47 4.50
C LEU A 46 5.97 19.70 4.81
N PRO A 47 6.74 18.65 5.16
CA PRO A 47 8.16 18.79 5.43
C PRO A 47 8.93 19.14 4.15
N GLU A 48 9.80 20.14 4.25
CA GLU A 48 10.66 20.60 3.16
C GLU A 48 12.05 19.98 3.30
N VAL A 49 12.20 18.75 2.81
CA VAL A 49 13.38 17.90 2.99
C VAL A 49 13.96 17.48 1.65
N SER A 50 15.28 17.28 1.58
CA SER A 50 15.93 16.78 0.36
C SER A 50 15.74 15.25 0.23
N GLU A 51 15.86 14.69 -0.97
CA GLU A 51 15.81 13.23 -1.16
C GLU A 51 16.81 12.47 -0.25
N PRO A 52 18.09 12.90 -0.11
CA PRO A 52 18.99 12.29 0.87
C PRO A 52 18.49 12.37 2.32
N ASP A 53 17.84 13.46 2.72
CA ASP A 53 17.28 13.59 4.07
C ASP A 53 16.15 12.56 4.29
N VAL A 54 15.27 12.39 3.31
CA VAL A 54 14.19 11.39 3.31
C VAL A 54 14.76 9.96 3.42
N VAL A 55 15.71 9.61 2.55
CA VAL A 55 16.33 8.27 2.53
C VAL A 55 16.99 7.96 3.86
N ARG A 56 17.77 8.91 4.39
CA ARG A 56 18.46 8.78 5.67
C ARG A 56 17.48 8.64 6.83
N HIS A 57 16.41 9.43 6.85
CA HIS A 57 15.39 9.38 7.89
C HIS A 57 14.69 8.03 7.95
N PHE A 58 14.13 7.56 6.83
CA PHE A 58 13.42 6.27 6.80
C PHE A 58 14.34 5.06 6.98
N THR A 59 15.61 5.16 6.57
CA THR A 59 16.62 4.13 6.88
C THR A 59 16.94 4.06 8.37
N ARG A 60 17.07 5.20 9.06
CA ARG A 60 17.26 5.20 10.52
C ARG A 60 16.01 4.72 11.26
N LEU A 61 14.81 5.06 10.78
CA LEU A 61 13.57 4.54 11.35
C LEU A 61 13.44 3.02 11.15
N SER A 62 13.82 2.47 9.99
CA SER A 62 13.74 1.02 9.77
C SER A 62 14.65 0.24 10.73
N GLN A 63 15.83 0.76 11.05
CA GLN A 63 16.75 0.18 12.04
C GLN A 63 16.22 0.19 13.49
N LYS A 64 15.16 0.95 13.76
CA LYS A 64 14.48 1.00 15.07
C LYS A 64 13.28 0.04 15.14
N ASN A 65 12.95 -0.65 14.06
CA ASN A 65 11.84 -1.60 14.02
C ASN A 65 12.34 -3.05 14.16
N TYR A 66 11.59 -3.87 14.88
CA TYR A 66 11.70 -5.33 14.80
C TYR A 66 10.68 -5.84 13.78
N CYS A 67 11.05 -6.81 12.95
CA CYS A 67 10.17 -7.38 11.93
C CYS A 67 10.43 -8.87 11.72
N VAL A 68 9.53 -9.54 10.99
CA VAL A 68 9.61 -10.98 10.71
C VAL A 68 10.87 -11.39 9.94
N ASP A 69 11.49 -10.45 9.20
CA ASP A 69 12.74 -10.70 8.49
C ASP A 69 13.96 -10.76 9.43
N LEU A 70 13.85 -10.22 10.65
CA LEU A 70 14.95 -10.20 11.64
C LEU A 70 14.93 -11.40 12.59
N GLY A 71 13.79 -12.08 12.73
CA GLY A 71 13.67 -13.26 13.59
C GLY A 71 12.23 -13.65 13.88
N ILE A 72 12.06 -14.55 14.86
CA ILE A 72 10.75 -15.12 15.21
C ILE A 72 9.86 -14.01 15.78
N TYR A 73 8.64 -13.91 15.26
CA TYR A 73 7.64 -12.91 15.65
C TYR A 73 6.34 -13.61 16.13
N PRO A 74 6.29 -14.18 17.35
CA PRO A 74 5.28 -15.15 17.75
C PRO A 74 3.97 -14.52 18.24
N LEU A 75 3.33 -13.71 17.39
CA LEU A 75 2.01 -13.15 17.68
C LEU A 75 0.91 -14.17 17.39
N GLY A 76 0.21 -14.59 18.45
CA GLY A 76 -0.99 -15.43 18.33
C GLY A 76 -2.06 -14.77 17.46
N SER A 77 -2.81 -15.57 16.71
CA SER A 77 -3.86 -15.13 15.76
C SER A 77 -3.38 -14.33 14.53
N CYS A 78 -2.15 -13.78 14.53
CA CYS A 78 -1.65 -12.94 13.44
C CYS A 78 -0.95 -13.70 12.29
N THR A 79 -0.62 -14.98 12.49
CA THR A 79 0.08 -15.82 11.49
C THR A 79 1.30 -15.12 10.87
N MET A 80 2.25 -14.70 11.71
CA MET A 80 3.50 -14.03 11.30
C MET A 80 4.48 -15.01 10.60
N LYS A 81 4.08 -15.53 9.45
CA LYS A 81 4.87 -16.42 8.58
C LYS A 81 5.86 -15.60 7.75
N TYR A 82 6.82 -16.30 7.14
CA TYR A 82 7.69 -15.70 6.14
C TYR A 82 6.89 -15.12 4.97
N ASN A 83 7.26 -13.91 4.53
CA ASN A 83 6.76 -13.26 3.32
C ASN A 83 7.76 -13.48 2.17
N PRO A 84 7.50 -14.40 1.21
CA PRO A 84 8.42 -14.68 0.11
C PRO A 84 8.76 -13.44 -0.71
N LYS A 85 10.05 -13.12 -0.83
CA LYS A 85 10.51 -11.91 -1.55
C LYS A 85 10.17 -11.91 -3.04
N ILE A 86 9.94 -13.09 -3.61
CA ILE A 86 9.42 -13.21 -4.99
C ILE A 86 8.05 -12.53 -5.15
N ASN A 87 7.21 -12.48 -4.11
CA ASN A 87 5.90 -11.83 -4.18
C ASN A 87 6.04 -10.32 -4.40
N GLU A 88 7.06 -9.69 -3.79
CA GLU A 88 7.38 -8.27 -3.99
C GLU A 88 7.86 -7.97 -5.41
N GLU A 89 8.49 -8.94 -6.08
CA GLU A 89 8.89 -8.80 -7.49
C GLU A 89 7.72 -9.00 -8.43
N VAL A 90 6.83 -9.96 -8.14
CA VAL A 90 5.65 -10.24 -8.95
C VAL A 90 4.64 -9.08 -8.91
N VAL A 91 4.41 -8.45 -7.75
CA VAL A 91 3.46 -7.33 -7.65
C VAL A 91 3.92 -6.09 -8.43
N LYS A 92 5.22 -5.95 -8.68
CA LYS A 92 5.79 -4.84 -9.48
C LYS A 92 5.55 -4.98 -10.98
N LEU A 93 5.17 -6.18 -11.47
CA LEU A 93 4.88 -6.39 -12.88
C LEU A 93 3.88 -5.35 -13.39
N ARG A 94 4.19 -4.72 -14.52
CA ARG A 94 3.38 -3.60 -15.07
C ARG A 94 1.92 -3.99 -15.34
N GLY A 95 1.68 -5.25 -15.67
CA GLY A 95 0.34 -5.82 -15.84
C GLY A 95 -0.49 -5.91 -14.55
N PHE A 96 0.10 -5.59 -13.39
CA PHE A 96 -0.60 -5.46 -12.11
C PHE A 96 -0.45 -4.05 -11.52
N SER A 97 0.77 -3.51 -11.48
CA SER A 97 1.07 -2.23 -10.81
C SER A 97 0.53 -0.98 -11.54
N LEU A 98 0.22 -1.09 -12.83
CA LEU A 98 -0.24 0.03 -13.66
C LEU A 98 -1.63 -0.18 -14.27
N VAL A 99 -2.41 -1.13 -13.74
CA VAL A 99 -3.77 -1.37 -14.19
C VAL A 99 -4.75 -0.42 -13.51
N HIS A 100 -5.62 0.22 -14.30
CA HIS A 100 -6.73 0.99 -13.77
C HIS A 100 -7.96 0.08 -13.58
N PRO A 101 -8.70 0.17 -12.46
CA PRO A 101 -9.84 -0.74 -12.18
C PRO A 101 -11.00 -0.62 -13.19
N TYR A 102 -11.12 0.52 -13.88
CA TYR A 102 -12.10 0.74 -14.96
C TYR A 102 -11.50 0.68 -16.37
N GLN A 103 -10.30 0.10 -16.53
CA GLN A 103 -9.74 -0.16 -17.84
C GLN A 103 -10.59 -1.16 -18.61
N ASP A 104 -10.57 -1.09 -19.95
CA ASP A 104 -11.32 -2.02 -20.79
C ASP A 104 -10.94 -3.48 -20.46
N VAL A 105 -11.96 -4.34 -20.33
CA VAL A 105 -11.81 -5.74 -19.91
C VAL A 105 -10.88 -6.52 -20.84
N SER A 106 -10.85 -6.20 -22.13
CA SER A 106 -9.95 -6.84 -23.10
C SER A 106 -8.47 -6.60 -22.81
N GLN A 107 -8.15 -5.52 -22.09
CA GLN A 107 -6.77 -5.12 -21.78
C GLN A 107 -6.25 -5.67 -20.44
N VAL A 108 -7.12 -6.28 -19.64
CA VAL A 108 -6.81 -6.72 -18.25
C VAL A 108 -7.06 -8.21 -18.02
N GLN A 109 -7.12 -9.02 -19.09
CA GLN A 109 -7.40 -10.45 -19.00
C GLN A 109 -6.45 -11.22 -18.07
N GLY A 110 -5.16 -10.85 -18.02
CA GLY A 110 -4.22 -11.47 -17.09
C GLY A 110 -4.54 -11.24 -15.61
N ALA A 111 -5.04 -10.04 -15.26
CA ALA A 111 -5.49 -9.75 -13.90
C ALA A 111 -6.79 -10.51 -13.56
N LEU A 112 -7.72 -10.59 -14.51
CA LEU A 112 -8.98 -11.33 -14.34
C LEU A 112 -8.75 -12.84 -14.21
N GLN A 113 -7.81 -13.39 -14.98
CA GLN A 113 -7.39 -14.79 -14.84
C GLN A 113 -6.84 -15.05 -13.43
N LEU A 114 -5.95 -14.19 -12.93
CA LEU A 114 -5.40 -14.32 -11.58
C LEU A 114 -6.49 -14.29 -10.50
N LEU A 115 -7.47 -13.39 -10.62
CA LEU A 115 -8.60 -13.33 -9.68
C LEU A 115 -9.44 -14.62 -9.72
N PHE A 116 -9.77 -15.09 -10.93
CA PHE A 116 -10.57 -16.30 -11.11
C PHE A 116 -9.87 -17.55 -10.56
N GLU A 117 -8.59 -17.72 -10.86
CA GLU A 117 -7.79 -18.86 -10.37
C GLU A 117 -7.68 -18.82 -8.84
N LEU A 118 -7.47 -17.64 -8.26
CA LEU A 118 -7.44 -17.48 -6.80
C LEU A 118 -8.79 -17.81 -6.16
N GLN A 119 -9.91 -17.34 -6.74
CA GLN A 119 -11.25 -17.68 -6.26
C GLN A 119 -11.48 -19.19 -6.28
N THR A 120 -11.05 -19.86 -7.35
CA THR A 120 -11.19 -21.31 -7.53
C THR A 120 -10.37 -22.06 -6.48
N MET A 121 -9.08 -21.72 -6.34
CA MET A 121 -8.21 -22.35 -5.32
C MET A 121 -8.74 -22.16 -3.90
N LEU A 122 -9.26 -20.97 -3.56
CA LEU A 122 -9.86 -20.73 -2.25
C LEU A 122 -11.16 -21.51 -2.05
N GLY A 123 -11.99 -21.63 -3.10
CA GLY A 123 -13.19 -22.47 -3.09
C GLY A 123 -12.86 -23.93 -2.81
N GLU A 124 -11.83 -24.47 -3.48
CA GLU A 124 -11.35 -25.84 -3.25
C GLU A 124 -10.83 -26.04 -1.82
N ILE A 125 -10.01 -25.12 -1.30
CA ILE A 125 -9.46 -25.21 0.06
C ILE A 125 -10.56 -25.16 1.14
N THR A 126 -11.58 -24.32 0.93
CA THR A 126 -12.64 -24.08 1.93
C THR A 126 -13.85 -24.99 1.77
N GLY A 127 -14.01 -25.66 0.62
CA GLY A 127 -15.19 -26.44 0.27
C GLY A 127 -16.43 -25.59 -0.04
N LEU A 128 -16.26 -24.28 -0.26
CA LEU A 128 -17.36 -23.37 -0.58
C LEU A 128 -17.65 -23.37 -2.10
N PRO A 129 -18.93 -23.26 -2.50
CA PRO A 129 -19.30 -23.26 -3.92
C PRO A 129 -18.90 -21.98 -4.67
N ALA A 130 -18.62 -20.89 -3.95
CA ALA A 130 -18.18 -19.62 -4.52
C ALA A 130 -17.40 -18.81 -3.48
N THR A 131 -16.51 -17.95 -3.97
CA THR A 131 -15.70 -17.03 -3.14
C THR A 131 -15.73 -15.62 -3.76
N THR A 132 -15.54 -14.59 -2.92
CA THR A 132 -15.37 -13.20 -3.37
C THR A 132 -14.03 -12.66 -2.87
N LEU A 133 -13.35 -11.88 -3.71
CA LEU A 133 -12.05 -11.24 -3.39
C LEU A 133 -12.19 -9.74 -3.10
N GLN A 134 -13.42 -9.21 -3.04
CA GLN A 134 -13.66 -7.79 -2.84
C GLN A 134 -13.38 -7.28 -1.40
N PRO A 135 -13.63 -8.04 -0.31
CA PRO A 135 -13.33 -7.56 1.04
C PRO A 135 -11.82 -7.34 1.25
N ALA A 136 -11.44 -6.16 1.74
CA ALA A 136 -10.04 -5.74 1.88
C ALA A 136 -9.38 -6.20 3.20
N ALA A 137 -10.15 -6.76 4.13
CA ALA A 137 -9.67 -7.29 5.41
C ALA A 137 -10.64 -8.32 6.01
N GLY A 138 -10.19 -9.06 7.03
CA GLY A 138 -11.00 -10.08 7.71
C GLY A 138 -12.35 -9.55 8.24
N ALA A 139 -12.34 -8.44 8.98
CA ALA A 139 -13.57 -7.83 9.50
C ALA A 139 -14.57 -7.40 8.41
N GLN A 140 -14.08 -6.98 7.23
CA GLN A 140 -14.96 -6.69 6.09
C GLN A 140 -15.52 -7.97 5.47
N GLY A 141 -14.77 -9.07 5.49
CA GLY A 141 -15.24 -10.40 5.12
C GLY A 141 -16.35 -10.89 6.05
N GLU A 142 -16.20 -10.70 7.36
CA GLU A 142 -17.24 -11.01 8.35
C GLU A 142 -18.53 -10.22 8.10
N LEU A 143 -18.42 -8.89 7.92
CA LEU A 143 -19.57 -8.06 7.59
C LEU A 143 -20.26 -8.52 6.31
N THR A 144 -19.48 -8.85 5.26
CA THR A 144 -20.00 -9.37 4.00
C THR A 144 -20.76 -10.68 4.23
N GLY A 145 -20.20 -11.61 5.00
CA GLY A 145 -20.85 -12.87 5.36
C GLY A 145 -22.16 -12.66 6.11
N ILE A 146 -22.17 -11.79 7.13
CA ILE A 146 -23.38 -11.47 7.90
C ILE A 146 -24.46 -10.86 7.01
N LEU A 147 -24.09 -9.98 6.08
CA LEU A 147 -25.03 -9.37 5.13
C LEU A 147 -25.59 -10.40 4.14
N ILE A 148 -24.80 -11.37 3.69
CA ILE A 148 -25.27 -12.47 2.84
C ILE A 148 -26.30 -13.33 3.60
N VAL A 149 -26.00 -13.72 4.84
CA VAL A 149 -26.93 -14.50 5.68
C VAL A 149 -28.21 -13.71 5.94
N ARG A 150 -28.12 -12.42 6.24
CA ARG A 150 -29.28 -11.55 6.40
C ARG A 150 -30.12 -11.49 5.13
N ALA A 151 -29.49 -11.31 3.96
CA ALA A 151 -30.20 -11.25 2.68
C ALA A 151 -30.93 -12.56 2.37
N TYR A 152 -30.31 -13.70 2.66
CA TYR A 152 -30.93 -15.03 2.50
C TYR A 152 -32.22 -15.18 3.32
N HIS A 153 -32.24 -14.68 4.56
CA HIS A 153 -33.43 -14.77 5.42
C HIS A 153 -34.52 -13.73 5.13
N LEU A 154 -34.20 -12.68 4.37
CA LEU A 154 -35.16 -11.65 3.97
C LEU A 154 -35.77 -11.90 2.58
N ALA A 155 -35.19 -12.82 1.81
CA ALA A 155 -35.69 -13.25 0.51
C ALA A 155 -36.83 -14.27 0.68
#